data_AF-C0E984-F1
#
_entry.id   AF-C0E984-F1
#
_cell.length_a   1.000
_cell.length_b   1.000
_cell.length_c   1.000
_cell.angle_alpha   90.00
_cell.angle_beta   90.00
_cell.angle_gamma   90.00
#
_symmetry.space_group_name_H-M   'P 1'
#
loop_
_entity.id
_entity.type
_entity.pdbx_description
1 polymer ?
#
loop_
_entity_poly.entity_id
_entity_poly.type
_entity_poly.pdbx_seq_one_letter_code
_entity_poly.pdbx_strand_id
1 'polypeptide(L)'
;SLVAKADKTKLDEAIKNAEGLTSQDFDAAGTEAYKEFLFALADAKNVQADPDATQQQVDDATQRLIDAAKAAAKQADKSELEEAIKEAESLTPKTDELDKAIEEAKKVLDDTTLTNMDQAIVDKAAQDLKAAIEEWKKAHTDQTNPTPEDPDKKDDNKKDNNKTTNTKTGEASTAAAGILLAAGCAAVLTRKRKNK
;
A
#
# COMPACT_ATOMS: atom_id res chain seq x y z
N SER A 1 -46.69 4.07 -5.28
CA SER A 1 -45.55 3.47 -6.00
C SER A 1 -44.78 2.61 -5.01
N LEU A 2 -44.11 1.53 -5.45
CA LEU A 2 -43.05 0.94 -4.63
C LEU A 2 -41.82 1.85 -4.74
N VAL A 3 -41.34 2.36 -3.61
CA VAL A 3 -40.00 2.98 -3.53
C VAL A 3 -38.99 1.84 -3.63
N ALA A 4 -37.97 1.98 -4.48
CA ALA A 4 -36.88 1.02 -4.54
C ALA A 4 -36.13 1.05 -3.20
N LYS A 5 -35.92 -0.11 -2.58
CA LYS A 5 -35.12 -0.22 -1.35
C LYS A 5 -33.68 0.24 -1.62
N ALA A 6 -33.06 0.84 -0.61
CA ALA A 6 -31.64 1.19 -0.66
C ALA A 6 -30.76 -0.06 -0.79
N ASP A 7 -29.66 0.08 -1.51
CA ASP A 7 -28.57 -0.90 -1.56
C ASP A 7 -27.63 -0.66 -0.36
N LYS A 8 -27.47 -1.69 0.48
CA LYS A 8 -26.73 -1.65 1.74
C LYS A 8 -25.43 -2.45 1.72
N THR A 9 -25.03 -3.02 0.58
CA THR A 9 -23.85 -3.90 0.52
C THR A 9 -22.58 -3.23 1.03
N LYS A 10 -22.33 -1.97 0.66
CA LYS A 10 -21.14 -1.24 1.14
C LYS A 10 -21.19 -0.92 2.64
N LEU A 11 -22.39 -0.65 3.17
CA LEU A 11 -22.58 -0.41 4.60
C LEU A 11 -22.32 -1.68 5.40
N ASP A 12 -22.82 -2.84 4.93
CA ASP A 12 -22.56 -4.15 5.53
C ASP A 12 -21.06 -4.47 5.55
N GLU A 13 -20.35 -4.22 4.45
CA GLU A 13 -18.90 -4.40 4.37
C GLU A 13 -18.15 -3.47 5.34
N ALA A 14 -18.53 -2.18 5.40
CA ALA A 14 -17.92 -1.22 6.32
C ALA A 14 -18.14 -1.59 7.79
N ILE A 15 -19.35 -2.04 8.16
CA ILE A 15 -19.65 -2.52 9.52
C ILE A 15 -18.79 -3.75 9.84
N LYS A 16 -18.75 -4.74 8.93
CA LYS A 16 -17.94 -5.96 9.15
C LYS A 16 -16.46 -5.65 9.34
N ASN A 17 -15.91 -4.74 8.53
CA ASN A 17 -14.53 -4.31 8.66
C ASN A 17 -14.29 -3.59 10.00
N ALA A 18 -15.17 -2.67 10.37
CA ALA A 18 -15.10 -1.95 11.64
C ALA A 18 -15.20 -2.87 12.86
N GLU A 19 -16.05 -3.90 12.83
CA GLU A 19 -16.16 -4.90 13.89
C GLU A 19 -14.94 -5.81 14.00
N GLY A 20 -14.15 -5.94 12.93
CA GLY A 20 -12.88 -6.66 12.92
C GLY A 20 -11.73 -5.89 13.58
N LEU A 21 -11.88 -4.57 13.80
CA LEU A 21 -10.85 -3.75 14.43
C LEU A 21 -10.78 -4.00 15.94
N THR A 22 -9.57 -4.01 16.45
CA THR A 22 -9.26 -4.26 17.87
C THR A 22 -8.63 -3.03 18.51
N SER A 23 -8.48 -3.02 19.83
CA SER A 23 -7.77 -1.94 20.53
C SER A 23 -6.32 -1.76 20.07
N GLN A 24 -5.72 -2.75 19.41
CA GLN A 24 -4.37 -2.64 18.85
C GLN A 24 -4.31 -1.82 17.55
N ASP A 25 -5.44 -1.61 16.89
CA ASP A 25 -5.53 -0.87 15.63
C ASP A 25 -5.69 0.65 15.82
N PHE A 26 -5.93 1.09 17.06
CA PHE A 26 -6.21 2.48 17.40
C PHE A 26 -5.12 3.10 18.27
N ASP A 27 -4.92 4.41 18.12
CA ASP A 27 -4.12 5.19 19.06
C ASP A 27 -4.92 5.37 20.37
N ALA A 28 -4.34 4.87 21.47
CA ALA A 28 -4.87 4.86 22.84
C ALA A 28 -6.42 4.79 22.97
N ALA A 29 -6.95 3.59 23.27
CA ALA A 29 -8.36 3.42 23.60
C ALA A 29 -8.85 4.46 24.63
N GLY A 30 -9.83 5.29 24.25
CA GLY A 30 -10.37 6.36 25.10
C GLY A 30 -10.21 7.78 24.55
N THR A 31 -9.53 7.96 23.42
CA THR A 31 -9.52 9.23 22.67
C THR A 31 -10.92 9.60 22.16
N GLU A 32 -11.13 10.88 21.87
CA GLU A 32 -12.39 11.35 21.30
C GLU A 32 -12.65 10.75 19.90
N ALA A 33 -11.60 10.58 19.10
CA ALA A 33 -11.69 9.91 17.80
C ALA A 33 -12.19 8.47 17.93
N TYR A 34 -11.69 7.72 18.92
CA TYR A 34 -12.17 6.37 19.19
C TYR A 34 -13.64 6.33 19.62
N LYS A 35 -14.10 7.31 20.42
CA LYS A 35 -15.53 7.42 20.78
C LYS A 35 -16.40 7.72 19.57
N GLU A 36 -15.96 8.64 18.69
CA GLU A 36 -16.68 8.96 17.45
C GLU A 36 -16.76 7.74 16.53
N PHE A 37 -15.70 6.93 16.45
CA PHE A 37 -15.73 5.65 15.74
C PHE A 37 -16.81 4.70 16.30
N LEU A 38 -16.87 4.53 17.62
CA LEU A 38 -17.91 3.69 18.25
C LEU A 38 -19.32 4.23 18.00
N PHE A 39 -19.49 5.56 18.02
CA PHE A 39 -20.76 6.21 17.70
C PHE A 39 -21.16 5.97 16.25
N ALA A 40 -20.24 6.19 15.31
CA ALA A 40 -20.47 5.98 13.88
C ALA A 40 -20.79 4.51 13.57
N LEU A 41 -20.15 3.56 14.27
CA LEU A 41 -20.47 2.13 14.12
C LEU A 41 -21.89 1.80 14.61
N ALA A 42 -22.31 2.39 15.74
CA ALA A 42 -23.68 2.22 16.23
C ALA A 42 -24.72 2.83 15.27
N ASP A 43 -24.45 4.03 14.75
CA ASP A 43 -25.30 4.71 13.76
C ASP A 43 -25.41 3.90 12.46
N ALA A 44 -24.28 3.41 11.94
CA ALA A 44 -24.24 2.53 10.77
C ALA A 44 -25.11 1.28 10.95
N LYS A 45 -25.04 0.62 12.12
CA LYS A 45 -25.89 -0.54 12.44
C LYS A 45 -27.38 -0.18 12.50
N ASN A 46 -27.74 1.00 13.01
CA ASN A 46 -29.12 1.45 13.03
C ASN A 46 -29.65 1.69 11.61
N VAL A 47 -28.88 2.37 10.75
CA VAL A 47 -29.24 2.58 9.34
C VAL A 47 -29.31 1.25 8.58
N GLN A 48 -28.42 0.31 8.90
CA GLN A 48 -28.42 -1.03 8.32
C GLN A 48 -29.71 -1.79 8.68
N ALA A 49 -30.17 -1.70 9.93
CA ALA A 49 -31.39 -2.36 10.39
C ALA A 49 -32.69 -1.67 9.90
N ASP A 50 -32.65 -0.38 9.57
CA ASP A 50 -33.83 0.39 9.16
C ASP A 50 -34.34 -0.02 7.76
N PRO A 51 -35.52 -0.67 7.64
CA PRO A 51 -36.04 -1.12 6.35
C PRO A 51 -36.41 0.02 5.39
N ASP A 52 -36.60 1.23 5.92
CA ASP A 52 -37.03 2.43 5.20
C ASP A 52 -35.89 3.42 4.96
N ALA A 53 -34.66 3.08 5.35
CA ALA A 53 -33.47 3.89 5.10
C ALA A 53 -33.35 4.26 3.61
N THR A 54 -33.15 5.54 3.36
CA THR A 54 -32.88 6.07 2.02
C THR A 54 -31.46 5.74 1.60
N GLN A 55 -31.20 5.73 0.28
CA GLN A 55 -29.84 5.53 -0.21
C GLN A 55 -28.86 6.57 0.34
N GLN A 56 -29.30 7.83 0.48
CA GLN A 56 -28.46 8.88 1.05
C GLN A 56 -28.07 8.57 2.50
N GLN A 57 -29.00 8.13 3.34
CA GLN A 57 -28.67 7.75 4.72
C GLN A 57 -27.68 6.58 4.76
N VAL A 58 -27.83 5.61 3.86
CA VAL A 58 -26.90 4.47 3.76
C VAL A 58 -25.51 4.94 3.34
N ASP A 59 -25.42 5.79 2.32
CA ASP A 59 -24.15 6.31 1.82
C ASP A 59 -23.45 7.20 2.89
N ASP A 60 -24.21 8.07 3.55
CA ASP A 60 -23.71 8.97 4.60
C ASP A 60 -23.21 8.17 5.82
N ALA A 61 -23.96 7.15 6.27
CA ALA A 61 -23.55 6.28 7.37
C ALA A 61 -22.31 5.45 7.02
N THR A 62 -22.21 4.98 5.77
CA THR A 62 -21.03 4.27 5.28
C THR A 62 -19.79 5.16 5.34
N GLN A 63 -19.88 6.38 4.79
CA GLN A 63 -18.75 7.31 4.75
C GLN A 63 -18.33 7.73 6.17
N ARG A 64 -19.30 8.06 7.03
CA ARG A 64 -19.03 8.45 8.42
C ARG A 64 -18.29 7.36 9.19
N LEU A 65 -18.69 6.09 9.02
CA LEU A 65 -18.01 4.97 9.67
C LEU A 65 -16.56 4.83 9.20
N ILE A 66 -16.32 4.91 7.89
CA ILE A 66 -14.98 4.82 7.30
C ILE A 66 -14.08 5.95 7.82
N ASP A 67 -14.59 7.18 7.81
CA ASP A 67 -13.82 8.36 8.22
C ASP A 67 -13.50 8.33 9.72
N ALA A 68 -14.47 7.95 10.56
CA ALA A 68 -14.27 7.85 12.00
C ALA A 68 -13.28 6.72 12.34
N ALA A 69 -13.34 5.58 11.63
CA ALA A 69 -12.39 4.50 11.79
C ALA A 69 -10.96 4.96 11.46
N LYS A 70 -10.75 5.64 10.32
CA LYS A 70 -9.45 6.19 9.93
C LYS A 70 -8.94 7.24 10.90
N ALA A 71 -9.81 8.11 11.39
CA ALA A 71 -9.44 9.15 12.35
C ALA A 71 -9.00 8.59 13.71
N ALA A 72 -9.52 7.42 14.10
CA ALA A 72 -9.14 6.74 15.34
C ALA A 72 -7.91 5.82 15.18
N ALA A 73 -7.62 5.39 13.96
CA ALA A 73 -6.62 4.38 13.65
C ALA A 73 -5.19 4.86 13.85
N LYS A 74 -4.27 3.92 14.12
CA LYS A 74 -2.84 4.20 14.15
C LYS A 74 -2.33 4.61 12.78
N GLN A 75 -1.32 5.47 12.75
CA GLN A 75 -0.58 5.75 11.51
C GLN A 75 0.08 4.47 10.96
N ALA A 76 0.17 4.38 9.64
CA ALA A 76 0.91 3.30 8.98
C ALA A 76 2.39 3.32 9.39
N ASP A 77 2.99 2.14 9.55
CA ASP A 77 4.43 2.03 9.77
C ASP A 77 5.17 2.25 8.45
N LYS A 78 6.01 3.29 8.40
CA LYS A 78 6.78 3.69 7.21
C LYS A 78 8.26 3.37 7.30
N SER A 79 8.70 2.68 8.35
CA SER A 79 10.12 2.47 8.65
C SER A 79 10.86 1.78 7.49
N GLU A 80 10.28 0.72 6.92
CA GLU A 80 10.90 0.02 5.79
C GLU A 80 10.98 0.88 4.51
N LEU A 81 9.99 1.75 4.30
CA LEU A 81 9.95 2.66 3.16
C LEU A 81 11.04 3.75 3.31
N GLU A 82 11.19 4.31 4.50
CA GLU A 82 12.25 5.27 4.82
C GLU A 82 13.65 4.68 4.62
N GLU A 83 13.87 3.45 5.07
CA GLU A 83 15.14 2.74 4.87
C GLU A 83 15.44 2.51 3.38
N ALA A 84 14.44 2.05 2.62
CA ALA A 84 14.58 1.84 1.18
C ALA A 84 14.87 3.16 0.43
N ILE A 85 14.20 4.26 0.80
CA ILE A 85 14.47 5.60 0.23
C ILE A 85 15.92 6.00 0.50
N LYS A 86 16.38 5.87 1.74
CA LYS A 86 17.75 6.22 2.12
C LYS A 86 18.78 5.38 1.37
N GLU A 87 18.56 4.08 1.23
CA GLU A 87 19.42 3.20 0.45
C GLU A 87 19.47 3.67 -1.00
N ALA A 88 18.31 3.82 -1.65
CA ALA A 88 18.21 4.25 -3.04
C ALA A 88 18.91 5.59 -3.27
N GLU A 89 18.74 6.57 -2.38
CA GLU A 89 19.39 7.89 -2.43
C GLU A 89 20.91 7.82 -2.37
N SER A 90 21.49 6.80 -1.72
CA SER A 90 22.94 6.61 -1.64
C SER A 90 23.58 6.00 -2.88
N LEU A 91 22.79 5.44 -3.80
CA LEU A 91 23.28 4.77 -5.00
C LEU A 91 23.73 5.77 -6.07
N THR A 92 24.90 5.52 -6.67
CA THR A 92 25.48 6.36 -7.73
C THR A 92 26.12 5.47 -8.82
N PRO A 93 25.95 5.80 -10.12
CA PRO A 93 25.20 6.93 -10.65
C PRO A 93 23.67 6.78 -10.50
N LYS A 94 22.99 7.92 -10.42
CA LYS A 94 21.54 7.96 -10.42
C LYS A 94 21.00 7.68 -11.83
N THR A 95 19.97 6.85 -11.91
CA THR A 95 19.28 6.53 -13.17
C THR A 95 17.88 7.14 -13.11
N ASP A 96 17.34 7.52 -14.27
CA ASP A 96 15.98 8.09 -14.36
C ASP A 96 14.94 7.13 -13.76
N GLU A 97 15.13 5.82 -13.93
CA GLU A 97 14.26 4.79 -13.35
C GLU A 97 14.32 4.79 -11.81
N LEU A 98 15.52 4.86 -11.23
CA LEU A 98 15.69 4.88 -9.78
C LEU A 98 15.20 6.20 -9.17
N ASP A 99 15.43 7.33 -9.84
CA ASP A 99 14.91 8.63 -9.40
C ASP A 99 13.37 8.65 -9.39
N LYS A 100 12.74 8.14 -10.45
CA LYS A 100 11.29 8.03 -10.50
C LYS A 100 10.74 7.14 -9.39
N ALA A 101 11.36 6.00 -9.12
CA ALA A 101 10.94 5.11 -8.04
C ALA A 101 11.03 5.79 -6.66
N ILE A 102 12.07 6.60 -6.43
CA ILE A 102 12.23 7.38 -5.20
C ILE A 102 11.15 8.46 -5.08
N GLU A 103 10.82 9.18 -6.16
CA GLU A 103 9.76 10.18 -6.13
C GLU A 103 8.39 9.56 -5.80
N GLU A 104 8.10 8.37 -6.35
CA GLU A 104 6.87 7.64 -6.04
C GLU A 104 6.85 7.15 -4.59
N ALA A 105 7.96 6.61 -4.09
CA ALA A 105 8.12 6.22 -2.69
C ALA A 105 7.96 7.42 -1.73
N LYS A 106 8.53 8.58 -2.05
CA LYS A 106 8.40 9.81 -1.24
C LYS A 106 6.97 10.32 -1.16
N LYS A 107 6.17 10.20 -2.22
CA LYS A 107 4.74 10.55 -2.16
C LYS A 107 3.98 9.73 -1.12
N VAL A 108 4.31 8.43 -1.01
CA VAL A 108 3.72 7.55 0.01
C VAL A 108 4.28 7.85 1.40
N LEU A 109 5.57 8.19 1.49
CA LEU A 109 6.19 8.63 2.75
C LEU A 109 5.53 9.90 3.30
N ASP A 110 5.28 10.88 2.44
CA ASP A 110 4.72 12.19 2.80
C ASP A 110 3.20 12.16 3.04
N ASP A 111 2.51 11.09 2.66
CA ASP A 111 1.05 10.96 2.86
C ASP A 111 0.71 10.66 4.33
N THR A 112 0.39 11.69 5.10
CA THR A 112 0.02 11.60 6.52
C THR A 112 -1.39 11.07 6.74
N THR A 113 -2.13 10.70 5.69
CA THR A 113 -3.48 10.15 5.81
C THR A 113 -3.51 8.63 5.91
N LEU A 114 -2.38 7.96 5.64
CA LEU A 114 -2.25 6.51 5.68
C LEU A 114 -2.22 5.99 7.11
N THR A 115 -3.13 5.07 7.40
CA THR A 115 -3.21 4.38 8.69
C THR A 115 -2.75 2.93 8.55
N ASN A 116 -2.68 2.19 9.66
CA ASN A 116 -2.46 0.74 9.65
C ASN A 116 -3.47 -0.02 8.76
N MET A 117 -4.65 0.55 8.50
CA MET A 117 -5.63 -0.01 7.56
C MET A 117 -5.16 0.10 6.09
N ASP A 118 -4.26 1.04 5.80
CA ASP A 118 -3.67 1.31 4.49
C ASP A 118 -2.23 0.77 4.39
N GLN A 119 -1.77 -0.06 5.35
CA GLN A 119 -0.38 -0.54 5.45
C GLN A 119 0.12 -1.20 4.15
N ALA A 120 -0.75 -1.91 3.43
CA ALA A 120 -0.42 -2.52 2.15
C ALA A 120 0.07 -1.51 1.09
N ILE A 121 -0.35 -0.24 1.15
CA ILE A 121 0.12 0.82 0.26
C ILE A 121 1.58 1.15 0.57
N VAL A 122 1.94 1.27 1.85
CA VAL A 122 3.30 1.55 2.30
C VAL A 122 4.23 0.37 1.99
N ASP A 123 3.78 -0.85 2.30
CA ASP A 123 4.53 -2.07 2.04
C ASP A 123 4.81 -2.25 0.54
N LYS A 124 3.80 -1.98 -0.30
CA LYS A 124 3.95 -2.05 -1.76
C LYS A 124 4.97 -1.02 -2.26
N ALA A 125 4.91 0.22 -1.78
CA ALA A 125 5.88 1.25 -2.17
C ALA A 125 7.31 0.87 -1.78
N ALA A 126 7.49 0.29 -0.59
CA ALA A 126 8.79 -0.19 -0.13
C ALA A 126 9.28 -1.37 -1.00
N GLN A 127 8.41 -2.31 -1.33
CA GLN A 127 8.73 -3.44 -2.22
C GLN A 127 9.11 -2.99 -3.63
N ASP A 128 8.34 -2.06 -4.21
CA ASP A 128 8.59 -1.53 -5.55
C ASP A 128 9.94 -0.79 -5.61
N LEU A 129 10.27 0.03 -4.60
CA LEU A 129 11.56 0.70 -4.53
C LEU A 129 12.72 -0.29 -4.30
N LYS A 130 12.54 -1.28 -3.42
CA LYS A 130 13.53 -2.36 -3.20
C LYS A 130 13.80 -3.13 -4.49
N ALA A 131 12.78 -3.39 -5.30
CA ALA A 131 12.96 -4.02 -6.61
C ALA A 131 13.80 -3.15 -7.56
N ALA A 132 13.52 -1.85 -7.64
CA ALA A 132 14.30 -0.91 -8.44
C ALA A 132 15.76 -0.81 -8.00
N ILE A 133 16.02 -0.81 -6.67
CA ILE A 133 17.38 -0.89 -6.11
C ILE A 133 18.11 -2.15 -6.57
N GLU A 134 17.45 -3.32 -6.50
CA GLU A 134 18.08 -4.59 -6.89
C GLU A 134 18.34 -4.69 -8.39
N GLU A 135 17.46 -4.13 -9.23
CA GLU A 135 17.70 -3.99 -10.67
C GLU A 135 18.89 -3.05 -10.95
N TRP A 136 18.95 -1.92 -10.26
CA TRP A 136 20.08 -1.00 -10.34
C TRP A 136 21.39 -1.69 -9.95
N LYS A 137 21.42 -2.42 -8.83
CA LYS A 137 22.62 -3.15 -8.37
C LYS A 137 23.08 -4.15 -9.40
N LYS A 138 22.17 -4.94 -9.99
CA LYS A 138 22.50 -5.90 -11.06
C LYS A 138 23.14 -5.21 -12.26
N ALA A 139 22.58 -4.09 -12.71
CA ALA A 139 23.12 -3.31 -13.82
C ALA A 139 24.47 -2.65 -13.52
N HIS A 140 24.80 -2.42 -12.25
CA HIS A 140 26.02 -1.73 -11.81
C HIS A 140 27.00 -2.62 -11.02
N THR A 141 26.90 -3.95 -11.15
CA THR A 141 27.78 -4.92 -10.46
C THR A 141 29.24 -4.93 -10.93
N ASP A 142 29.61 -4.16 -11.96
CA ASP A 142 30.99 -4.09 -12.49
C ASP A 142 31.88 -3.01 -11.81
N GLN A 143 31.41 -2.24 -10.82
CA GLN A 143 32.17 -1.10 -10.26
C GLN A 143 32.68 -1.22 -8.81
N THR A 144 32.73 -2.40 -8.20
CA THR A 144 33.50 -2.60 -6.96
C THR A 144 34.49 -3.75 -7.04
N ASN A 145 35.60 -3.54 -7.75
CA ASN A 145 36.88 -4.12 -7.32
C ASN A 145 38.07 -3.29 -7.85
N PRO A 146 38.78 -2.48 -7.03
CA PRO A 146 40.16 -2.17 -7.35
C PRO A 146 40.96 -3.43 -6.99
N THR A 147 41.21 -4.29 -7.98
CA THR A 147 42.26 -5.30 -7.86
C THR A 147 43.59 -4.55 -7.84
N PRO A 148 44.41 -4.61 -6.78
CA PRO A 148 45.81 -4.29 -6.92
C PRO A 148 46.43 -5.44 -7.73
N GLU A 149 46.85 -5.16 -8.96
CA GLU A 149 47.80 -6.04 -9.66
C GLU A 149 49.12 -6.01 -8.89
N ASP A 150 49.53 -7.15 -8.35
CA ASP A 150 50.94 -7.42 -8.07
C ASP A 150 51.25 -8.83 -8.59
N PRO A 151 52.32 -9.03 -9.40
CA PRO A 151 52.56 -10.28 -10.10
C PRO A 151 53.34 -11.27 -9.22
N ASP A 152 53.13 -12.55 -9.50
CA ASP A 152 53.85 -13.73 -9.00
C ASP A 152 53.66 -14.16 -7.53
N LYS A 153 52.87 -15.23 -7.36
CA LYS A 153 53.41 -16.54 -6.90
C LYS A 153 52.41 -17.69 -7.06
N LYS A 154 52.87 -18.76 -7.71
CA LYS A 154 52.26 -20.10 -7.70
C LYS A 154 52.17 -20.64 -6.27
N ASP A 155 51.07 -21.30 -5.94
CA ASP A 155 51.16 -22.65 -5.37
C ASP A 155 49.85 -23.41 -5.54
N ASP A 156 50.00 -24.69 -5.89
CA ASP A 156 48.94 -25.63 -6.18
C ASP A 156 48.30 -26.15 -4.87
N ASN A 157 46.97 -26.08 -4.72
CA ASN A 157 46.27 -27.22 -4.12
C ASN A 157 44.76 -27.26 -4.41
N LYS A 158 44.36 -28.48 -4.77
CA LYS A 158 43.05 -29.00 -5.14
C LYS A 158 42.14 -29.18 -3.92
N LYS A 159 40.88 -28.73 -4.02
CA LYS A 159 39.71 -29.55 -3.63
C LYS A 159 38.40 -28.98 -4.20
N ASP A 160 37.88 -29.71 -5.20
CA ASP A 160 36.50 -30.16 -5.40
C ASP A 160 35.45 -29.47 -4.49
N ASN A 161 34.43 -28.79 -5.03
CA ASN A 161 33.28 -29.45 -5.67
C ASN A 161 32.64 -28.62 -6.80
N ASN A 162 32.26 -29.35 -7.84
CA ASN A 162 31.80 -28.93 -9.16
C ASN A 162 30.27 -29.08 -9.30
N LYS A 163 29.70 -28.24 -10.19
CA LYS A 163 28.56 -28.48 -11.10
C LYS A 163 27.16 -28.22 -10.52
N THR A 164 26.47 -27.12 -10.84
CA THR A 164 25.93 -26.63 -12.15
C THR A 164 24.85 -27.53 -12.75
N THR A 165 23.64 -26.99 -12.95
CA THR A 165 22.87 -26.87 -14.21
C THR A 165 21.48 -26.30 -13.85
N ASN A 166 21.15 -25.03 -14.13
CA ASN A 166 20.66 -24.45 -15.38
C ASN A 166 19.52 -25.25 -16.05
N THR A 167 18.31 -24.67 -16.17
CA THR A 167 17.80 -24.05 -17.41
C THR A 167 16.28 -23.74 -17.40
N LYS A 168 15.95 -22.71 -18.21
CA LYS A 168 14.70 -22.44 -18.97
C LYS A 168 13.80 -21.35 -18.34
N THR A 169 13.91 -20.06 -18.67
CA THR A 169 13.91 -19.32 -19.96
C THR A 169 12.62 -19.43 -20.76
N GLY A 170 11.98 -18.27 -20.94
CA GLY A 170 10.79 -17.97 -21.75
C GLY A 170 10.06 -16.78 -21.10
N GLU A 171 10.52 -15.53 -21.28
CA GLU A 171 10.06 -14.60 -22.34
C GLU A 171 8.51 -14.52 -22.40
N ALA A 172 7.85 -13.40 -22.15
CA ALA A 172 8.07 -12.11 -22.79
C ALA A 172 7.67 -10.91 -21.92
N SER A 173 8.39 -9.81 -22.16
CA SER A 173 8.11 -8.44 -21.76
C SER A 173 6.85 -7.89 -22.43
N THR A 174 6.02 -7.19 -21.65
CA THR A 174 5.38 -5.93 -22.06
C THR A 174 5.43 -5.02 -20.82
N ALA A 175 6.35 -4.06 -20.79
CA ALA A 175 6.12 -2.70 -21.27
C ALA A 175 5.06 -1.95 -20.44
N ALA A 176 5.54 -0.93 -19.71
CA ALA A 176 4.90 0.34 -19.38
C ALA A 176 3.37 0.40 -19.31
N ALA A 177 2.83 0.68 -18.12
CA ALA A 177 1.97 1.85 -17.84
C ALA A 177 1.12 1.61 -16.58
N GLY A 178 1.28 2.51 -15.61
CA GLY A 178 0.23 2.96 -14.70
C GLY A 178 -0.44 1.90 -13.83
N ILE A 179 0.00 1.77 -12.58
CA ILE A 179 -0.88 1.30 -11.52
C ILE A 179 -1.25 2.51 -10.68
N LEU A 180 -2.49 2.93 -10.92
CA LEU A 180 -3.22 3.99 -10.24
C LEU A 180 -2.96 3.97 -8.74
N LEU A 181 -2.58 5.14 -8.20
CA LEU A 181 -2.95 5.54 -6.84
C LEU A 181 -4.47 5.45 -6.75
N ALA A 182 -4.99 4.30 -6.35
CA ALA A 182 -6.36 4.16 -5.93
C ALA A 182 -6.49 4.82 -4.55
N ALA A 183 -6.50 6.15 -4.56
CA ALA A 183 -7.34 6.87 -3.63
C ALA A 183 -8.77 6.37 -3.86
N GLY A 184 -9.34 5.63 -2.91
CA GLY A 184 -10.78 5.46 -2.84
C GLY A 184 -11.26 4.04 -2.54
N CYS A 185 -11.61 3.82 -1.28
CA CYS A 185 -12.96 3.37 -0.98
C CYS A 185 -13.87 4.58 -0.72
N ALA A 186 -13.99 5.48 -1.71
CA ALA A 186 -15.07 6.45 -1.81
C ALA A 186 -15.57 6.42 -3.26
N ALA A 187 -16.13 5.29 -3.68
CA ALA A 187 -16.85 5.20 -4.94
C ALA A 187 -18.19 5.92 -4.79
N VAL A 188 -18.15 7.25 -4.94
CA VAL A 188 -19.31 8.12 -5.20
C VAL A 188 -19.90 7.71 -6.56
N LEU A 189 -20.93 6.88 -6.54
CA LEU A 189 -21.74 6.61 -7.72
C LEU A 189 -22.80 7.72 -7.85
N THR A 190 -22.45 8.81 -8.53
CA THR A 190 -23.44 9.76 -9.03
C THR A 190 -24.25 9.13 -10.16
N ARG A 191 -25.33 8.41 -9.83
CA ARG A 191 -26.32 8.01 -10.84
C ARG A 191 -27.24 9.19 -11.15
N LYS A 192 -26.81 10.01 -12.09
CA LYS A 192 -27.61 11.05 -12.77
C LYS A 192 -28.80 10.40 -13.48
N ARG A 193 -29.99 10.41 -12.88
CA ARG A 193 -31.24 10.11 -13.62
C ARG A 193 -31.69 11.38 -14.34
N LYS A 194 -31.53 11.40 -15.66
CA LYS A 194 -32.28 12.28 -16.56
C LYS A 194 -33.13 11.44 -17.50
N ASN A 195 -34.42 11.82 -17.55
CA ASN A 195 -35.43 11.61 -18.60
C ASN A 195 -36.20 10.27 -18.54
N LYS A 196 -37.54 10.22 -18.69
CA LYS A 196 -38.51 11.17 -19.28
C LYS A 196 -39.70 11.43 -18.36
#